data_AF-A0A0M2LXH5-F1
#
_entry.id   AF-A0A0M2LXH5-F1
#
_cell.length_a   1.000
_cell.length_b   1.000
_cell.length_c   1.000
_cell.angle_alpha   90.00
_cell.angle_beta   90.00
_cell.angle_gamma   90.00
#
_symmetry.space_group_name_H-M   'P 1'
#
loop_
_entity.id
_entity.type
_entity.pdbx_description
1 polymer ?
#
loop_
_entity_poly.entity_id
_entity_poly.type
_entity_poly.pdbx_seq_one_letter_code
_entity_poly.pdbx_strand_id
1 'polypeptide(L)'
;MTALTLGNAALLRTGAYIDGRWDDAGSGTFDVHNPATGALVGSVARHGAAAASRAVEAATTAQVAWAARSAGDRAAILRRWHDLMLANADDLARLMTAEQGKPLAEARG
;
A
#
# COMPACT_ATOMS: atom_id res chain seq x y z
N MET A 1 -17.28 -18.64 -3.18
CA MET A 1 -16.41 -17.48 -3.47
C MET A 1 -16.54 -16.53 -2.30
N THR A 2 -15.60 -16.53 -1.37
CA THR A 2 -15.66 -15.65 -0.19
C THR A 2 -14.94 -14.37 -0.54
N ALA A 3 -15.66 -13.25 -0.56
CA ALA A 3 -15.06 -11.93 -0.75
C ALA A 3 -14.07 -11.62 0.39
N LEU A 4 -12.95 -10.98 0.08
CA LEU A 4 -11.97 -10.54 1.06
C LEU A 4 -12.65 -9.64 2.10
N THR A 5 -12.63 -10.05 3.37
CA THR A 5 -13.24 -9.31 4.47
C THR A 5 -12.15 -8.76 5.38
N LEU A 6 -12.11 -7.43 5.53
CA LEU A 6 -11.16 -6.69 6.37
C LEU A 6 -11.89 -6.03 7.53
N GLY A 7 -11.26 -5.95 8.70
CA GLY A 7 -11.74 -5.11 9.81
C GLY A 7 -11.67 -3.63 9.46
N ASN A 8 -10.64 -3.23 8.72
CA ASN A 8 -10.46 -1.90 8.17
C ASN A 8 -10.40 -1.94 6.63
N ALA A 9 -11.55 -1.73 5.99
CA ALA A 9 -11.65 -1.72 4.53
C ALA A 9 -10.80 -0.61 3.86
N ALA A 10 -10.44 0.45 4.59
CA ALA A 10 -9.65 1.56 4.02
C ALA A 10 -8.18 1.20 3.75
N LEU A 11 -7.72 0.02 4.18
CA LEU A 11 -6.39 -0.51 3.88
C LEU A 11 -6.28 -1.03 2.45
N LEU A 12 -7.39 -1.50 1.85
CA LEU A 12 -7.41 -1.88 0.45
C LEU A 12 -7.45 -0.62 -0.42
N ARG A 13 -6.40 -0.41 -1.22
CA ARG A 13 -6.25 0.76 -2.10
C ARG A 13 -5.92 0.30 -3.50
N THR A 14 -6.50 0.99 -4.48
CA THR A 14 -6.39 0.66 -5.90
C THR A 14 -5.64 1.72 -6.70
N GLY A 15 -5.49 2.93 -6.17
CA GLY A 15 -4.66 4.00 -6.76
C GLY A 15 -3.22 3.97 -6.29
N ALA A 16 -2.37 4.78 -6.92
CA ALA A 16 -1.00 5.01 -6.46
C ALA A 16 -0.97 6.12 -5.40
N TYR A 17 -0.11 6.02 -4.38
CA TYR A 17 0.09 7.10 -3.41
C TYR A 17 1.29 7.97 -3.84
N ILE A 18 1.01 9.17 -4.37
CA ILE A 18 2.00 10.09 -4.94
C ILE A 18 1.80 11.46 -4.30
N ASP A 19 2.86 12.09 -3.80
CA ASP A 19 2.81 13.46 -3.27
C ASP A 19 1.71 13.66 -2.20
N GLY A 20 1.63 12.72 -1.26
CA GLY A 20 0.68 12.80 -0.13
C GLY A 20 -0.77 12.47 -0.47
N ARG A 21 -1.09 12.09 -1.71
CA ARG A 21 -2.48 11.82 -2.18
C ARG A 21 -2.57 10.49 -2.93
N TRP A 22 -3.77 9.92 -2.89
CA TRP A 22 -4.13 8.79 -3.76
C TRP A 22 -4.48 9.33 -5.16
N ASP A 23 -3.82 8.76 -6.17
CA ASP A 23 -4.03 9.03 -7.59
C ASP A 23 -4.65 7.79 -8.23
N ASP A 24 -5.96 7.85 -8.48
CA ASP A 24 -6.70 6.80 -9.17
C ASP A 24 -6.72 7.02 -10.71
N ALA A 25 -6.15 8.14 -11.21
CA ALA A 25 -6.21 8.56 -12.61
C ALA A 25 -5.07 7.93 -13.46
N GLY A 26 -5.04 6.59 -13.49
CA GLY A 26 -4.21 5.83 -14.43
C GLY A 26 -4.76 5.82 -15.86
N SER A 27 -4.04 5.20 -16.80
CA SER A 27 -4.51 4.99 -18.18
C SER A 27 -5.57 3.88 -18.32
N GLY A 28 -6.09 3.39 -17.20
CA GLY A 28 -6.94 2.23 -17.06
C GLY A 28 -6.60 1.49 -15.76
N THR A 29 -7.09 0.26 -15.63
CA THR A 29 -6.80 -0.62 -14.49
C THR A 29 -6.31 -1.99 -14.96
N PHE A 30 -5.80 -2.79 -14.01
CA PHE A 30 -5.61 -4.22 -14.19
C PHE A 30 -6.06 -4.96 -12.94
N ASP A 31 -6.61 -6.15 -13.14
CA ASP A 31 -7.19 -6.94 -12.08
C ASP A 31 -6.13 -7.77 -11.34
N VAL A 32 -6.22 -7.76 -10.02
CA VAL A 32 -5.45 -8.63 -9.12
C VAL A 32 -6.38 -9.73 -8.67
N HIS A 33 -6.03 -10.97 -8.99
CA HIS A 33 -6.82 -12.15 -8.63
C HIS A 33 -6.12 -12.95 -7.55
N ASN A 34 -6.92 -13.56 -6.69
CA ASN A 34 -6.45 -14.49 -5.69
C ASN A 34 -5.96 -15.78 -6.37
N PRO A 35 -4.68 -16.16 -6.22
CA PRO A 35 -4.10 -17.27 -6.96
C PRO A 35 -4.66 -18.64 -6.54
N ALA A 36 -5.21 -18.77 -5.33
CA ALA A 36 -5.78 -20.02 -4.85
C ALA A 36 -7.22 -20.26 -5.32
N THR A 37 -7.95 -19.21 -5.70
CA THR A 37 -9.40 -19.29 -5.98
C THR A 37 -9.83 -18.64 -7.29
N GLY A 38 -8.99 -17.82 -7.91
CA GLY A 38 -9.32 -16.98 -9.07
C GLY A 38 -10.20 -15.76 -8.75
N ALA A 39 -10.65 -15.60 -7.50
CA ALA A 39 -11.53 -14.48 -7.12
C ALA A 39 -10.82 -13.12 -7.28
N LEU A 40 -11.54 -12.11 -7.74
CA LEU A 40 -11.02 -10.74 -7.84
C LEU A 40 -10.75 -10.17 -6.44
N VAL A 41 -9.54 -9.65 -6.22
CA VAL A 41 -9.13 -8.93 -5.00
C VAL A 41 -9.38 -7.42 -5.18
N GLY A 42 -9.01 -6.88 -6.35
CA GLY A 42 -9.25 -5.48 -6.71
C GLY A 42 -8.67 -5.14 -8.08
N SER A 43 -9.07 -3.99 -8.63
CA SER A 43 -8.58 -3.49 -9.92
C SER A 43 -7.67 -2.27 -9.67
N VAL A 44 -6.37 -2.43 -9.89
CA VAL A 44 -5.35 -1.42 -9.58
C VAL A 44 -5.14 -0.50 -10.77
N ALA A 45 -5.02 0.81 -10.53
CA ALA A 45 -4.76 1.81 -11.54
C ALA A 45 -3.42 1.56 -12.25
N ARG A 46 -3.42 1.68 -13.57
CA ARG A 46 -2.24 1.54 -14.41
C ARG A 46 -1.58 2.89 -14.59
N HIS A 47 -0.52 3.14 -13.83
CA HIS A 47 0.32 4.32 -13.99
C HIS A 47 1.49 4.04 -14.94
N GLY A 48 1.91 5.07 -15.67
CA GLY A 48 3.01 5.02 -16.62
C GLY A 48 4.15 5.96 -16.26
N ALA A 49 5.10 6.13 -17.20
CA ALA A 49 6.31 6.92 -17.01
C ALA A 49 6.05 8.34 -16.45
N ALA A 50 5.02 9.03 -16.95
CA ALA A 50 4.69 10.39 -16.48
C ALA A 50 4.34 10.45 -14.98
N ALA A 51 3.61 9.45 -14.46
CA ALA A 51 3.29 9.38 -13.04
C ALA A 51 4.52 9.05 -12.20
N ALA A 52 5.39 8.17 -12.70
CA ALA A 52 6.67 7.87 -12.07
C ALA A 52 7.57 9.12 -11.99
N SER A 53 7.64 9.92 -13.06
CA SER A 53 8.38 11.19 -13.04
C SER A 53 7.84 12.15 -11.98
N ARG A 54 6.50 12.34 -11.90
CA ARG A 54 5.89 13.18 -10.84
C ARG A 54 6.22 12.68 -9.44
N ALA A 55 6.23 11.36 -9.23
CA ALA A 55 6.57 10.79 -7.93
C ALA A 55 8.03 11.05 -7.55
N VAL A 56 8.96 10.95 -8.51
CA VAL A 56 10.38 11.26 -8.30
C VAL A 56 10.58 12.74 -8.00
N GLU A 57 9.92 13.63 -8.75
CA GLU A 57 9.97 15.08 -8.53
C GLU A 57 9.45 15.44 -7.12
N ALA A 58 8.27 14.94 -6.74
CA ALA A 58 7.69 15.17 -5.42
C ALA A 58 8.59 14.63 -4.29
N ALA A 59 9.15 13.42 -4.45
CA ALA A 59 10.09 12.86 -3.49
C ALA A 59 11.36 13.71 -3.37
N THR A 60 11.88 14.22 -4.48
CA THR A 60 13.07 15.10 -4.50
C THR A 60 12.80 16.38 -3.73
N THR A 61 11.64 17.01 -3.93
CA THR A 61 11.23 18.20 -3.18
C THR A 61 11.05 17.91 -1.69
N ALA A 62 10.37 16.81 -1.34
CA ALA A 62 10.11 16.43 0.04
C ALA A 62 11.40 16.01 0.80
N GLN A 63 12.40 15.50 0.09
CA GLN A 63 13.66 15.02 0.67
C GLN A 63 14.38 16.11 1.48
N VAL A 64 14.38 17.35 1.02
CA VAL A 64 15.05 18.48 1.69
C VAL A 64 14.48 18.69 3.09
N ALA A 65 13.15 18.80 3.20
CA ALA A 65 12.48 19.01 4.48
C ALA A 65 12.56 17.77 5.39
N TRP A 66 12.52 16.56 4.81
CA TRP A 66 12.67 15.32 5.57
C TRP A 66 14.08 15.14 6.15
N ALA A 67 15.11 15.44 5.35
CA ALA A 67 16.51 15.33 5.75
C ALA A 67 16.88 16.34 6.85
N ALA A 68 16.27 17.52 6.84
CA ALA A 68 16.47 18.55 7.85
C ALA A 68 15.92 18.17 9.25
N ARG A 69 15.04 17.16 9.35
CA ARG A 69 14.52 16.68 10.64
C ARG A 69 15.62 16.01 11.47
N SER A 70 15.50 16.04 12.79
CA SER A 70 16.42 15.30 13.66
C SER A 70 16.23 13.79 13.52
N ALA A 71 17.23 13.00 13.94
CA ALA A 71 17.10 11.55 14.00
C ALA A 71 15.95 11.11 14.94
N GLY A 72 15.74 11.84 16.05
CA GLY A 72 14.65 11.59 17.00
C GLY A 72 13.27 11.79 16.38
N ASP A 73 13.08 12.88 15.63
CA ASP A 73 11.80 13.17 14.96
C ASP A 73 11.46 12.10 13.92
N ARG A 74 12.44 11.68 13.11
CA ARG A 74 12.24 10.60 12.13
C ARG A 74 11.95 9.27 12.81
N ALA A 75 12.66 8.95 13.90
CA ALA A 75 12.42 7.73 14.66
C ALA A 75 11.01 7.69 15.26
N ALA A 76 10.50 8.81 15.77
CA ALA A 76 9.13 8.90 16.28
C ALA A 76 8.07 8.60 15.20
N ILE A 77 8.25 9.15 13.99
CA ILE A 77 7.35 8.89 12.86
C ILE A 77 7.41 7.43 12.43
N LEU A 78 8.61 6.86 12.29
CA LEU A 78 8.79 5.46 11.91
C LEU A 78 8.24 4.50 12.96
N ARG A 79 8.41 4.80 14.26
CA ARG A 79 7.80 4.02 15.34
C ARG A 79 6.28 4.08 15.30
N ARG A 80 5.69 5.26 15.08
CA ARG A 80 4.24 5.36 14.93
C ARG A 80 3.73 4.55 13.75
N TRP A 81 4.46 4.54 12.63
CA TRP A 81 4.10 3.72 11.46
C TRP A 81 4.17 2.22 11.78
N HIS A 82 5.22 1.77 12.45
CA HIS A 82 5.34 0.40 12.96
C HIS A 82 4.15 0.01 13.84
N ASP A 83 3.78 0.85 14.81
CA ASP A 83 2.67 0.56 15.74
C ASP A 83 1.34 0.46 14.98
N LEU A 84 1.14 1.29 13.95
CA LEU A 84 -0.02 1.21 13.06
C LEU A 84 -0.03 -0.08 12.23
N MET A 85 1.13 -0.55 11.76
CA MET A 85 1.24 -1.83 11.06
C MET A 85 0.87 -2.99 11.97
N LEU A 86 1.40 -3.03 13.20
CA LEU A 86 1.04 -4.07 14.18
C LEU A 86 -0.44 -4.05 14.55
N ALA A 87 -1.01 -2.85 14.74
CA ALA A 87 -2.43 -2.69 15.03
C ALA A 87 -3.34 -3.19 13.89
N ASN A 88 -2.83 -3.29 12.66
CA ASN A 88 -3.55 -3.77 11.48
C ASN A 88 -2.98 -5.06 10.90
N ALA A 89 -2.14 -5.79 11.65
CA ALA A 89 -1.38 -6.94 11.14
C ALA A 89 -2.27 -8.03 10.54
N ASP A 90 -3.43 -8.29 11.15
CA ASP A 90 -4.39 -9.27 10.67
C ASP A 90 -4.98 -8.93 9.29
N ASP A 91 -5.35 -7.67 9.07
CA ASP A 91 -5.89 -7.22 7.79
C ASP A 91 -4.80 -7.17 6.71
N LEU A 92 -3.60 -6.73 7.07
CA LEU A 92 -2.43 -6.74 6.18
C LEU A 92 -2.06 -8.17 5.77
N ALA A 93 -2.11 -9.12 6.70
CA ALA A 93 -1.84 -10.53 6.41
C ALA A 93 -2.92 -11.13 5.49
N ARG A 94 -4.20 -10.79 5.70
CA ARG A 94 -5.29 -11.20 4.80
C ARG A 94 -5.10 -10.66 3.38
N LEU A 95 -4.70 -9.40 3.24
CA LEU A 95 -4.39 -8.79 1.93
C LEU A 95 -3.26 -9.54 1.23
N MET A 96 -2.14 -9.76 1.93
CA MET A 96 -0.98 -10.46 1.37
C MET A 96 -1.30 -11.91 0.98
N THR A 97 -2.03 -12.65 1.82
CA THR A 97 -2.51 -14.00 1.47
C THR A 97 -3.47 -13.95 0.28
N ALA A 98 -4.34 -12.94 0.20
CA ALA A 98 -5.31 -12.83 -0.87
C ALA A 98 -4.66 -12.54 -2.23
N GLU A 99 -3.63 -11.69 -2.31
CA GLU A 99 -2.98 -11.35 -3.57
C GLU A 99 -1.87 -12.33 -3.99
N GLN A 100 -1.13 -12.88 -3.03
CA GLN A 100 0.09 -13.66 -3.31
C GLN A 100 -0.08 -15.16 -3.03
N GLY A 101 -0.97 -15.55 -2.11
CA GLY A 101 -1.31 -16.96 -1.86
C GLY A 101 -0.54 -17.65 -0.72
N LYS A 102 0.41 -16.98 -0.04
CA LYS A 102 1.09 -17.56 1.13
C LYS A 102 0.11 -17.85 2.28
N PRO A 103 0.37 -18.87 3.12
CA PRO A 103 -0.44 -19.15 4.30
C PRO A 103 -0.56 -17.93 5.22
N LEU A 104 -1.73 -17.76 5.84
CA LEU A 104 -1.99 -16.61 6.73
C LEU A 104 -1.02 -16.53 7.92
N ALA A 105 -0.59 -17.68 8.44
CA ALA A 105 0.40 -17.74 9.52
C ALA A 105 1.75 -17.14 9.09
N GLU A 106 2.20 -17.43 7.87
CA GLU A 106 3.42 -16.84 7.30
C GLU A 106 3.22 -15.34 7.00
N ALA A 107 2.03 -14.96 6.52
CA ALA A 107 1.69 -13.58 6.21
C ALA A 107 1.67 -12.65 7.45
N ARG A 108 1.42 -13.19 8.64
CA ARG A 108 1.41 -12.43 9.90
C ARG A 108 2.79 -12.11 10.46
N GLY A 109 3.82 -12.83 10.03
CA GLY A 109 5.19 -12.76 10.57
C GLY A 109 5.56 -13.98 11.39
#